data_AF-A0A350J7H9-F1
#
_entry.id   AF-A0A350J7H9-F1
#
_cell.length_a   1.000
_cell.length_b   1.000
_cell.length_c   1.000
_cell.angle_alpha   90.00
_cell.angle_beta   90.00
_cell.angle_gamma   90.00
#
_symmetry.space_group_name_H-M   'P 1'
#
loop_
_entity.id
_entity.type
_entity.pdbx_description
1 polymer ?
#
loop_
_entity_poly.entity_id
_entity_poly.type
_entity_poly.pdbx_seq_one_letter_code
_entity_poly.pdbx_strand_id
1 'polypeptide(L)'
;MKKEYKDNRHSVKGLLFKTALLILPVIHILLLLMLPRMVLSRAAADFYSSRIFPVIAFPLDSLSNLFYVSLTENIIVVGSIFLLILLVFGIVSGIKTVRRKGWRPFFTSLIKVVAVLLILADTGVRIFQLMHGLNYLRTPAAGRMVTETMDHTYEDYEDTLTWAYQGMIAARYELGEDYLGVAHMQSSFPDCVDDANLLINSVSYYYDLDMSVNYVRSKPVALSRIWGYTHIAGAYDPLLGETNIKTDYIDVLHFPVTLCHEIAHAKGYARESDANTIAVISCILSDRADFRYAGYYYIFINLYGTVRDYAEHEGRELPEYTSYPAFEMVRRDMIAFNDNYHIYETGVIADLIAEFSEDANNAFLEANGQEGGTDTYVVPSNFYVDYFCERIQVTDNEDNP
;
A
#
# COMPACT_ATOMS: atom_id res chain seq x y z
N MET A 1 -14.47 59.88 20.36
CA MET A 1 -14.93 59.39 19.04
C MET A 1 -13.82 59.04 18.04
N LYS A 2 -12.98 59.97 17.50
CA LYS A 2 -11.98 59.60 16.45
C LYS A 2 -10.90 58.59 16.88
N LYS A 3 -10.49 58.57 18.15
CA LYS A 3 -9.47 57.63 18.69
C LYS A 3 -10.01 56.22 18.87
N GLU A 4 -11.23 56.12 19.39
CA GLU A 4 -11.99 54.88 19.64
C GLU A 4 -12.39 54.17 18.33
N TYR A 5 -12.73 54.93 17.29
CA TYR A 5 -13.01 54.41 15.94
C TYR A 5 -11.76 53.86 15.23
N LYS A 6 -10.58 54.43 15.54
CA LYS A 6 -9.28 53.97 14.99
C LYS A 6 -8.83 52.67 15.66
N ASP A 7 -9.02 52.56 16.97
CA ASP A 7 -8.75 51.33 17.75
C ASP A 7 -9.63 50.16 17.31
N ASN A 8 -10.92 50.40 17.06
CA ASN A 8 -11.82 49.36 16.56
C ASN A 8 -11.45 48.87 15.14
N ARG A 9 -10.98 49.74 14.24
CA ARG A 9 -10.48 49.29 12.91
C ARG A 9 -9.21 48.44 13.01
N HIS A 10 -8.29 48.78 13.92
CA HIS A 10 -7.09 47.98 14.14
C HIS A 10 -7.41 46.63 14.77
N SER A 11 -8.39 46.58 15.68
CA SER A 11 -8.94 45.35 16.27
C SER A 11 -9.60 44.43 15.23
N VAL A 12 -10.46 44.98 14.36
CA VAL A 12 -11.15 44.21 13.31
C VAL A 12 -10.17 43.69 12.25
N LYS A 13 -9.20 44.50 11.80
CA LYS A 13 -8.16 44.04 10.86
C LYS A 13 -7.28 42.94 11.45
N GLY A 14 -6.92 43.04 12.73
CA GLY A 14 -6.14 42.03 13.43
C GLY A 14 -6.91 40.72 13.63
N LEU A 15 -8.23 40.81 13.87
CA LEU A 15 -9.11 39.63 13.94
C LEU A 15 -9.24 38.96 12.57
N LEU A 16 -9.57 39.72 11.52
CA LEU A 16 -9.67 39.22 10.16
C LEU A 16 -8.38 38.55 9.69
N PHE A 17 -7.22 39.14 9.99
CA PHE A 17 -5.92 38.54 9.67
C PHE A 17 -5.70 37.18 10.37
N LYS A 18 -6.03 37.09 11.67
CA LYS A 18 -5.91 35.83 12.43
C LYS A 18 -6.89 34.76 11.93
N THR A 19 -8.11 35.16 11.57
CA THR A 19 -9.11 34.27 11.00
C THR A 19 -8.67 33.77 9.62
N ALA A 20 -8.16 34.65 8.75
CA ALA A 20 -7.61 34.27 7.46
C ALA A 20 -6.42 33.31 7.58
N LEU A 21 -5.54 33.51 8.55
CA LEU A 21 -4.38 32.64 8.81
C LEU A 21 -4.78 31.19 9.13
N LEU A 22 -5.97 30.97 9.69
CA LEU A 22 -6.46 29.63 10.04
C LEU A 22 -7.35 29.04 8.94
N ILE A 23 -8.18 29.85 8.29
CA ILE A 23 -9.14 29.36 7.30
C ILE A 23 -8.48 29.08 5.95
N LEU A 24 -7.56 29.93 5.48
CA LEU A 24 -6.97 29.79 4.16
C LEU A 24 -6.18 28.47 3.97
N PRO A 25 -5.34 28.02 4.93
CA PRO A 25 -4.68 26.72 4.80
C PRO A 25 -5.66 25.56 4.76
N VAL A 26 -6.74 25.61 5.56
CA VAL A 26 -7.77 24.56 5.57
C VAL A 26 -8.49 24.49 4.23
N ILE A 27 -8.90 25.63 3.67
CA ILE A 27 -9.49 25.69 2.33
C ILE A 27 -8.50 25.15 1.30
N HIS A 28 -7.23 25.55 1.38
CA HIS A 28 -6.21 25.11 0.45
C HIS A 28 -5.96 23.59 0.51
N ILE A 29 -5.91 23.00 1.71
CA ILE A 29 -5.83 21.55 1.90
C ILE A 29 -7.01 20.84 1.23
N LEU A 30 -8.23 21.31 1.49
CA LEU A 30 -9.44 20.72 0.88
C LEU A 30 -9.41 20.83 -0.64
N LEU A 31 -8.96 21.95 -1.18
CA LEU A 31 -8.79 22.12 -2.64
C LEU A 31 -7.74 21.17 -3.20
N LEU A 32 -6.59 20.98 -2.53
CA LEU A 32 -5.57 20.02 -2.95
C LEU A 32 -6.09 18.58 -2.98
N LEU A 33 -6.97 18.20 -2.05
CA LEU A 33 -7.54 16.86 -1.98
C LEU A 33 -8.64 16.64 -3.04
N MET A 34 -9.49 17.65 -3.29
CA MET A 34 -10.67 17.48 -4.14
C MET A 34 -10.45 17.88 -5.60
N LEU A 35 -9.74 18.98 -5.87
CA LEU A 35 -9.64 19.53 -7.22
C LEU A 35 -9.00 18.58 -8.25
N PRO A 36 -7.93 17.81 -7.92
CA PRO A 36 -7.35 16.91 -8.90
C PRO A 36 -8.36 15.90 -9.43
N ARG A 37 -9.21 15.33 -8.56
CA ARG A 37 -10.25 14.37 -8.97
C ARG A 37 -11.33 14.97 -9.84
N MET A 38 -11.63 16.24 -9.64
CA MET A 38 -12.70 16.94 -10.37
C MET A 38 -12.25 17.47 -11.73
N VAL A 39 -10.97 17.84 -11.87
CA VAL A 39 -10.48 18.64 -13.00
C VAL A 39 -9.45 17.89 -13.84
N LEU A 40 -8.67 16.98 -13.26
CA LEU A 40 -7.62 16.28 -13.98
C LEU A 40 -8.24 15.14 -14.80
N SER A 41 -8.02 15.18 -16.12
CA SER A 41 -8.41 14.08 -16.99
C SER A 41 -7.49 12.87 -16.76
N ARG A 42 -7.98 11.67 -17.08
CA ARG A 42 -7.18 10.44 -16.99
C ARG A 42 -5.89 10.52 -17.82
N ALA A 43 -5.95 11.09 -19.02
CA ALA A 43 -4.76 11.30 -19.86
C ALA A 43 -3.73 12.25 -19.21
N ALA A 44 -4.18 13.30 -18.51
CA ALA A 44 -3.30 14.20 -17.79
C ALA A 44 -2.68 13.53 -16.54
N ALA A 45 -3.45 12.66 -15.86
CA ALA A 45 -2.93 11.83 -14.78
C ALA A 45 -1.89 10.82 -15.29
N ASP A 46 -2.15 10.14 -16.42
CA ASP A 46 -1.18 9.23 -17.04
C ASP A 46 0.10 9.95 -17.45
N PHE A 47 -0.01 11.13 -18.06
CA PHE A 47 1.16 11.95 -18.37
C PHE A 47 1.94 12.35 -17.12
N TYR A 48 1.23 12.74 -16.05
CA TYR A 48 1.83 13.04 -14.77
C TYR A 48 2.61 11.84 -14.21
N SER A 49 1.94 10.69 -14.07
CA SER A 49 2.50 9.47 -13.47
C SER A 49 3.68 8.91 -14.28
N SER A 50 3.65 9.02 -15.60
CA SER A 50 4.69 8.47 -16.49
C SER A 50 5.89 9.39 -16.73
N ARG A 51 5.71 10.72 -16.67
CA ARG A 51 6.76 11.69 -17.05
C ARG A 51 7.19 12.62 -15.93
N ILE A 52 6.26 13.04 -15.08
CA ILE A 52 6.53 14.03 -14.03
C ILE A 52 6.88 13.34 -12.71
N PHE A 53 6.05 12.38 -12.28
CA PHE A 53 6.23 11.67 -11.02
C PHE A 53 7.62 11.04 -10.87
N PRO A 54 8.20 10.33 -11.86
CA PRO A 54 9.53 9.74 -11.70
C PRO A 54 10.63 10.77 -11.39
N VAL A 55 10.52 11.97 -11.98
CA VAL A 55 11.46 13.07 -11.76
C VAL A 55 11.29 13.69 -10.36
N ILE A 56 10.05 13.80 -9.89
CA ILE A 56 9.74 14.31 -8.54
C ILE A 56 10.14 13.31 -7.46
N ALA A 57 9.92 12.01 -7.71
CA ALA A 57 10.25 10.95 -6.76
C ALA A 57 11.76 10.72 -6.64
N PHE A 58 12.51 10.86 -7.73
CA PHE A 58 13.93 10.52 -7.80
C PHE A 58 14.79 11.10 -6.65
N PRO A 59 14.68 12.39 -6.26
CA PRO A 59 15.44 12.93 -5.13
C PRO A 59 15.09 12.29 -3.78
N LEU A 60 13.81 11.98 -3.54
CA LEU A 60 13.35 11.35 -2.29
C LEU A 60 13.77 9.88 -2.26
N ASP A 61 13.52 9.14 -3.34
CA ASP A 61 13.97 7.75 -3.50
C ASP A 61 15.48 7.65 -3.29
N SER A 62 16.25 8.52 -3.96
CA SER A 62 17.72 8.56 -3.85
C SER A 62 18.18 8.85 -2.42
N LEU A 63 17.50 9.75 -1.71
CA LEU A 63 17.80 10.06 -0.31
C LEU A 63 17.49 8.88 0.60
N SER A 64 16.31 8.27 0.48
CA SER A 64 15.95 7.06 1.27
C SER A 64 16.89 5.90 0.97
N ASN A 65 17.32 5.73 -0.29
CA ASN A 65 18.20 4.65 -0.72
C ASN A 65 19.60 4.68 -0.09
N LEU A 66 20.03 5.83 0.46
CA LEU A 66 21.29 5.95 1.21
C LEU A 66 21.25 5.20 2.55
N PHE A 67 20.05 4.92 3.07
CA PHE A 67 19.86 4.28 4.36
C PHE A 67 19.42 2.83 4.19
N TYR A 68 19.92 1.95 5.04
CA TYR A 68 19.51 0.54 5.10
C TYR A 68 18.47 0.26 6.20
N VAL A 69 18.16 1.30 6.99
CA VAL A 69 17.15 1.27 8.06
C VAL A 69 15.96 2.13 7.65
N SER A 70 14.78 1.79 8.16
CA SER A 70 13.55 2.55 7.93
C SER A 70 13.64 3.96 8.52
N LEU A 71 13.67 4.98 7.67
CA LEU A 71 13.56 6.36 8.10
C LEU A 71 12.16 6.66 8.61
N THR A 72 11.12 6.10 7.99
CA THR A 72 9.72 6.21 8.41
C THR A 72 9.56 5.76 9.86
N GLU A 73 10.02 4.55 10.21
CA GLU A 73 9.96 4.02 11.57
C GLU A 73 10.72 4.92 12.55
N ASN A 74 11.95 5.32 12.21
CA ASN A 74 12.76 6.17 13.08
C ASN A 74 12.10 7.53 13.32
N ILE A 75 11.53 8.14 12.28
CA ILE A 75 10.79 9.41 12.38
C ILE A 75 9.54 9.23 13.23
N ILE A 76 8.79 8.14 13.07
CA ILE A 76 7.59 7.88 13.88
C ILE A 76 7.97 7.68 15.35
N VAL A 77 8.97 6.85 15.66
CA VAL A 77 9.38 6.55 17.03
C VAL A 77 9.96 7.78 17.73
N VAL A 78 10.97 8.41 17.13
CA VAL A 78 11.63 9.60 17.70
C VAL A 78 10.68 10.79 17.70
N GLY A 79 9.90 10.96 16.63
CA GLY A 79 8.89 12.00 16.50
C GLY A 79 7.80 11.88 17.57
N SER A 80 7.32 10.67 17.87
CA SER A 80 6.31 10.45 18.92
C SER A 80 6.83 10.83 20.30
N ILE A 81 8.07 10.46 20.64
CA ILE A 81 8.72 10.85 21.90
C ILE A 81 8.88 12.38 21.96
N PHE A 82 9.36 12.99 20.88
CA PHE A 82 9.54 14.44 20.79
C PHE A 82 8.21 15.19 20.93
N LEU A 83 7.16 14.73 20.24
CA LEU A 83 5.81 15.29 20.33
C LEU A 83 5.25 15.17 21.75
N LEU A 84 5.48 14.06 22.46
CA LEU A 84 5.08 13.91 23.85
C LEU A 84 5.78 14.94 24.76
N ILE A 85 7.08 15.16 24.56
CA ILE A 85 7.85 16.18 25.30
C ILE A 85 7.29 17.59 25.01
N LEU A 86 7.04 17.89 23.73
CA LEU A 86 6.45 19.17 23.32
C LEU A 86 5.05 19.37 23.89
N LEU A 87 4.24 18.31 23.96
CA LEU A 87 2.90 18.34 24.55
C LEU A 87 2.98 18.68 26.04
N VAL A 88 3.83 17.97 26.81
CA VAL A 88 4.02 18.23 28.24
C VAL A 88 4.54 19.65 28.47
N PHE A 89 5.57 20.07 27.71
CA PHE A 89 6.09 21.44 27.80
C PHE A 89 5.03 22.48 27.42
N GLY A 90 4.23 22.21 26.39
CA GLY A 90 3.13 23.05 25.92
C GLY A 90 2.05 23.21 26.98
N ILE A 91 1.64 22.12 27.64
CA ILE A 91 0.68 22.14 28.75
C ILE A 91 1.23 22.95 29.92
N VAL A 92 2.46 22.67 30.37
CA VAL A 92 3.09 23.37 31.49
C VAL A 92 3.25 24.87 31.19
N SER A 93 3.74 25.21 29.99
CA SER A 93 3.90 26.59 29.54
C SER A 93 2.55 27.30 29.38
N GLY A 94 1.52 26.59 28.92
CA GLY A 94 0.15 27.06 28.82
C GLY A 94 -0.42 27.42 30.18
N ILE A 95 -0.35 26.51 31.16
CA ILE A 95 -0.79 26.74 32.55
C ILE A 95 -0.05 27.94 33.16
N LYS A 96 1.27 28.01 33.00
CA LYS A 96 2.08 29.14 33.49
C LYS A 96 1.67 30.46 32.84
N THR A 97 1.37 30.45 31.54
CA THR A 97 0.94 31.64 30.79
C THR A 97 -0.43 32.13 31.25
N VAL A 98 -1.41 31.23 31.41
CA VAL A 98 -2.75 31.58 31.92
C VAL A 98 -2.65 32.15 33.32
N ARG A 99 -1.89 31.50 34.22
CA ARG A 99 -1.74 31.95 35.63
C ARG A 99 -1.03 33.30 35.76
N ARG A 100 -0.01 33.58 34.93
CA ARG A 100 0.81 34.81 35.07
C ARG A 100 0.37 35.97 34.19
N LYS A 101 -0.15 35.69 32.99
CA LYS A 101 -0.42 36.68 31.94
C LYS A 101 -1.89 36.66 31.45
N GLY A 102 -2.71 35.75 31.97
CA GLY A 102 -4.11 35.60 31.62
C GLY A 102 -4.35 34.83 30.31
N TRP A 103 -5.63 34.74 29.92
CA TRP A 103 -6.08 33.94 28.78
C TRP A 103 -5.69 34.49 27.40
N ARG A 104 -5.60 35.82 27.23
CA ARG A 104 -5.34 36.43 25.92
C ARG A 104 -3.96 36.03 25.33
N PRO A 105 -2.85 36.07 26.08
CA PRO A 105 -1.55 35.60 25.57
C PRO A 105 -1.52 34.09 25.32
N PHE A 106 -2.22 33.29 26.13
CA PHE A 106 -2.36 31.85 25.92
C PHE A 106 -3.00 31.54 24.56
N PHE A 107 -4.18 32.11 24.28
CA PHE A 107 -4.85 31.91 23.00
C PHE A 107 -4.02 32.41 21.80
N THR A 108 -3.26 33.49 21.99
CA THR A 108 -2.37 33.99 20.93
C THR A 108 -1.25 32.99 20.64
N SER A 109 -0.66 32.35 21.65
CA SER A 109 0.33 31.29 21.46
C SER A 109 -0.30 30.04 20.83
N LEU A 110 -1.50 29.65 21.28
CA LEU A 110 -2.21 28.50 20.72
C LEU A 110 -2.51 28.69 19.22
N ILE A 111 -2.99 29.87 18.81
CA ILE A 111 -3.22 30.19 17.39
C ILE A 111 -1.93 30.04 16.57
N LYS A 112 -0.77 30.43 17.11
CA LYS A 112 0.51 30.27 16.40
C LYS A 112 0.88 28.80 16.23
N VAL A 113 0.68 27.99 17.27
CA VAL A 113 0.93 26.54 17.20
C VAL A 113 0.02 25.91 16.15
N VAL A 114 -1.28 26.20 16.19
CA VAL A 114 -2.24 25.70 15.20
C VAL A 114 -1.87 26.16 13.79
N ALA A 115 -1.48 27.43 13.60
CA ALA A 115 -1.04 27.91 12.29
C ALA A 115 0.19 27.16 11.77
N VAL A 116 1.18 26.86 12.62
CA VAL A 116 2.34 26.04 12.24
C VAL A 116 1.92 24.63 11.86
N LEU A 117 1.05 23.99 12.64
CA LEU A 117 0.54 22.65 12.33
C LEU A 117 -0.24 22.63 11.00
N LEU A 118 -1.04 23.65 10.72
CA LEU A 118 -1.75 23.78 9.46
C LEU A 118 -0.78 23.96 8.27
N ILE A 119 0.29 24.73 8.42
CA ILE A 119 1.33 24.87 7.38
C ILE A 119 2.05 23.54 7.13
N LEU A 120 2.36 22.80 8.20
CA LEU A 120 2.98 21.47 8.09
C LEU A 120 2.04 20.48 7.40
N ALA A 121 0.76 20.44 7.79
CA ALA A 121 -0.25 19.59 7.17
C ALA A 121 -0.45 19.95 5.69
N ASP A 122 -0.55 21.23 5.37
CA ASP A 122 -0.65 21.74 4.00
C ASP A 122 0.58 21.37 3.15
N THR A 123 1.78 21.42 3.73
CA THR A 123 3.01 20.96 3.07
C THR A 123 2.99 19.45 2.85
N GLY A 124 2.60 18.68 3.87
CA GLY A 124 2.47 17.22 3.79
C GLY A 124 1.48 16.79 2.71
N VAL A 125 0.31 17.43 2.63
CA VAL A 125 -0.70 17.13 1.60
C VAL A 125 -0.19 17.45 0.20
N ARG A 126 0.61 18.52 0.01
CA ARG A 126 1.25 18.78 -1.30
C ARG A 126 2.24 17.68 -1.68
N ILE A 127 3.10 17.27 -0.74
CA ILE A 127 4.07 16.19 -0.99
C ILE A 127 3.32 14.91 -1.30
N PHE A 128 2.31 14.56 -0.49
CA PHE A 128 1.44 13.42 -0.72
C PHE A 128 0.81 13.43 -2.11
N GLN A 129 0.19 14.55 -2.52
CA GLN A 129 -0.44 14.65 -3.84
C GLN A 129 0.58 14.41 -4.95
N LEU A 130 1.77 15.00 -4.84
CA LEU A 130 2.82 14.82 -5.82
C LEU A 130 3.41 13.40 -5.81
N MET A 131 3.57 12.78 -4.65
CA MET A 131 4.25 11.49 -4.52
C MET A 131 3.34 10.27 -4.65
N HIS A 132 2.02 10.46 -4.51
CA HIS A 132 1.08 9.33 -4.48
C HIS A 132 -0.34 9.72 -4.87
N GLY A 133 -0.89 10.81 -4.30
CA GLY A 133 -2.30 11.19 -4.46
C GLY A 133 -2.76 11.33 -5.92
N LEU A 134 -1.95 11.96 -6.78
CA LEU A 134 -2.27 12.09 -8.21
C LEU A 134 -2.22 10.76 -8.96
N ASN A 135 -1.42 9.79 -8.49
CA ASN A 135 -1.30 8.47 -9.09
C ASN A 135 -2.58 7.63 -8.90
N TYR A 136 -3.51 7.99 -8.00
CA TYR A 136 -4.83 7.33 -7.93
C TYR A 136 -5.70 7.59 -9.16
N LEU A 137 -5.37 8.58 -10.00
CA LEU A 137 -6.19 8.99 -11.14
C LEU A 137 -5.76 8.35 -12.46
N ARG A 138 -4.59 7.70 -12.49
CA ARG A 138 -4.03 7.05 -13.69
C ARG A 138 -4.89 5.89 -14.18
N THR A 139 -4.71 5.48 -15.42
CA THR A 139 -5.33 4.29 -16.02
C THR A 139 -5.01 3.03 -15.19
N PRO A 140 -6.02 2.20 -14.83
CA PRO A 140 -5.81 0.97 -14.07
C PRO A 140 -4.81 0.03 -14.75
N ALA A 141 -4.07 -0.74 -13.95
CA ALA A 141 -3.08 -1.69 -14.44
C ALA A 141 -3.73 -2.83 -15.24
N ALA A 142 -4.85 -3.35 -14.74
CA ALA A 142 -5.62 -4.42 -15.39
C ALA A 142 -5.96 -4.10 -16.86
N GLY A 143 -6.43 -2.88 -17.13
CA GLY A 143 -6.79 -2.46 -18.49
C GLY A 143 -5.61 -2.20 -19.44
N ARG A 144 -4.36 -2.32 -18.97
CA ARG A 144 -3.15 -2.37 -19.81
C ARG A 144 -2.61 -3.80 -19.97
N MET A 145 -2.92 -4.67 -19.01
CA MET A 145 -2.47 -6.07 -19.00
C MET A 145 -3.38 -6.99 -19.81
N VAL A 146 -4.66 -6.69 -19.85
CA VAL A 146 -5.68 -7.42 -20.62
C VAL A 146 -6.37 -6.42 -21.54
N THR A 147 -6.54 -6.79 -22.80
CA THR A 147 -7.13 -5.96 -23.85
C THR A 147 -8.61 -6.22 -24.09
N GLU A 148 -9.08 -7.43 -23.82
CA GLU A 148 -10.48 -7.83 -24.00
C GLU A 148 -11.08 -8.31 -22.68
N THR A 149 -12.18 -7.70 -22.24
CA THR A 149 -13.01 -8.27 -21.17
C THR A 149 -13.95 -9.29 -21.80
N MET A 150 -13.85 -10.54 -21.38
CA MET A 150 -14.60 -11.65 -21.97
C MET A 150 -15.80 -12.05 -21.10
N ASP A 151 -16.84 -12.58 -21.75
CA ASP A 151 -17.87 -13.33 -21.04
C ASP A 151 -17.27 -14.70 -20.69
N HIS A 152 -17.11 -14.98 -19.41
CA HIS A 152 -16.48 -16.21 -18.93
C HIS A 152 -17.51 -17.31 -18.64
N THR A 153 -17.17 -18.54 -19.01
CA THR A 153 -17.92 -19.73 -18.57
C THR A 153 -17.35 -20.28 -17.25
N TYR A 154 -18.06 -21.22 -16.64
CA TYR A 154 -17.54 -21.95 -15.48
C TYR A 154 -16.20 -22.64 -15.79
N GLU A 155 -16.07 -23.21 -17.00
CA GLU A 155 -14.85 -23.89 -17.45
C GLU A 155 -13.66 -22.94 -17.48
N ASP A 156 -13.83 -21.68 -17.91
CA ASP A 156 -12.72 -20.70 -17.90
C ASP A 156 -12.22 -20.45 -16.47
N TYR A 157 -13.14 -20.36 -15.50
CA TYR A 157 -12.80 -20.23 -14.08
C TYR A 157 -12.12 -21.49 -13.51
N GLU A 158 -12.63 -22.67 -13.86
CA GLU A 158 -12.06 -23.95 -13.42
C GLU A 158 -10.66 -24.19 -14.01
N ASP A 159 -10.46 -23.88 -15.29
CA ASP A 159 -9.16 -23.99 -15.97
C ASP A 159 -8.16 -22.99 -15.39
N THR A 160 -8.57 -21.75 -15.13
CA THR A 160 -7.73 -20.74 -14.46
C THR A 160 -7.33 -21.17 -13.05
N LEU A 161 -8.27 -21.73 -12.27
CA LEU A 161 -7.99 -22.25 -10.94
C LEU A 161 -7.03 -23.44 -10.99
N THR A 162 -7.21 -24.33 -11.99
CA THR A 162 -6.32 -25.47 -12.23
C THR A 162 -4.91 -25.01 -12.59
N TRP A 163 -4.79 -24.03 -13.48
CA TRP A 163 -3.51 -23.41 -13.84
C TRP A 163 -2.81 -22.82 -12.62
N ALA A 164 -3.53 -22.05 -11.80
CA ALA A 164 -2.98 -21.48 -10.58
C ALA A 164 -2.53 -22.56 -9.59
N TYR A 165 -3.31 -23.62 -9.41
CA TYR A 165 -2.95 -24.77 -8.57
C TYR A 165 -1.69 -25.46 -9.07
N GLN A 166 -1.62 -25.77 -10.37
CA GLN A 166 -0.47 -26.46 -10.96
C GLN A 166 0.81 -25.61 -10.89
N GLY A 167 0.71 -24.32 -11.20
CA GLY A 167 1.84 -23.38 -11.08
C GLY A 167 2.34 -23.26 -9.64
N MET A 168 1.42 -23.16 -8.67
CA MET A 168 1.74 -23.13 -7.24
C MET A 168 2.48 -24.39 -6.80
N ILE A 169 1.96 -25.58 -7.14
CA ILE A 169 2.56 -26.86 -6.76
C ILE A 169 3.91 -27.07 -7.45
N ALA A 170 4.03 -26.75 -8.74
CA ALA A 170 5.27 -26.85 -9.49
C ALA A 170 6.37 -25.97 -8.89
N ALA A 171 6.08 -24.69 -8.64
CA ALA A 171 7.02 -23.78 -8.00
C ALA A 171 7.39 -24.27 -6.60
N ARG A 172 6.43 -24.79 -5.82
CA ARG A 172 6.68 -25.31 -4.48
C ARG A 172 7.60 -26.54 -4.45
N TYR A 173 7.57 -27.39 -5.48
CA TYR A 173 8.48 -28.54 -5.60
C TYR A 173 9.94 -28.14 -5.86
N GLU A 174 10.19 -26.95 -6.40
CA GLU A 174 11.55 -26.42 -6.60
C GLU A 174 12.15 -25.85 -5.30
N LEU A 175 11.33 -25.62 -4.27
CA LEU A 175 11.76 -25.04 -3.00
C LEU A 175 12.33 -26.10 -2.06
N GLY A 176 13.40 -25.72 -1.37
CA GLY A 176 13.89 -26.47 -0.22
C GLY A 176 12.95 -26.34 0.97
N GLU A 177 12.96 -27.34 1.84
CA GLU A 177 12.17 -27.35 3.07
C GLU A 177 13.07 -27.47 4.30
N ASP A 178 12.60 -26.95 5.43
CA ASP A 178 13.21 -27.22 6.73
C ASP A 178 12.82 -28.60 7.30
N TYR A 179 13.22 -28.88 8.55
CA TYR A 179 12.94 -30.16 9.20
C TYR A 179 11.45 -30.40 9.51
N LEU A 180 10.62 -29.36 9.48
CA LEU A 180 9.16 -29.43 9.61
C LEU A 180 8.47 -29.55 8.24
N GLY A 181 9.23 -29.51 7.15
CA GLY A 181 8.70 -29.55 5.79
C GLY A 181 8.15 -28.21 5.31
N VAL A 182 8.56 -27.10 5.93
CA VAL A 182 8.13 -25.74 5.60
C VAL A 182 9.14 -25.09 4.65
N ALA A 183 8.65 -24.44 3.59
CA ALA A 183 9.49 -23.70 2.65
C ALA A 183 9.85 -22.30 3.15
N HIS A 184 11.01 -21.81 2.70
CA HIS A 184 11.57 -20.51 3.07
C HIS A 184 12.06 -19.77 1.83
N MET A 185 12.23 -18.46 1.96
CA MET A 185 12.85 -17.63 0.92
C MET A 185 14.26 -18.17 0.56
N GLN A 186 14.59 -18.15 -0.72
CA GLN A 186 15.84 -18.73 -1.24
C GLN A 186 17.04 -17.78 -1.17
N SER A 187 16.81 -16.50 -0.83
CA SER A 187 17.84 -15.47 -0.78
C SER A 187 17.66 -14.53 0.42
N SER A 188 18.63 -13.62 0.59
CA SER A 188 18.53 -12.60 1.62
C SER A 188 17.45 -11.55 1.28
N PHE A 189 16.97 -10.82 2.30
CA PHE A 189 16.02 -9.72 2.11
C PHE A 189 16.51 -8.68 1.08
N PRO A 190 17.75 -8.16 1.14
CA PRO A 190 18.27 -7.26 0.11
C PRO A 190 18.21 -7.82 -1.31
N ASP A 191 18.56 -9.10 -1.49
CA ASP A 191 18.51 -9.74 -2.82
C ASP A 191 17.06 -9.82 -3.33
N CYS A 192 16.10 -10.13 -2.46
CA CYS A 192 14.67 -10.09 -2.81
C CYS A 192 14.23 -8.69 -3.24
N VAL A 193 14.75 -7.63 -2.62
CA VAL A 193 14.44 -6.22 -2.99
C VAL A 193 15.02 -5.88 -4.36
N ASP A 194 16.26 -6.28 -4.63
CA ASP A 194 16.89 -6.08 -5.93
C ASP A 194 16.12 -6.80 -7.05
N ASP A 195 15.77 -8.06 -6.83
CA ASP A 195 15.01 -8.87 -7.78
C ASP A 195 13.59 -8.34 -8.01
N ALA A 196 12.89 -7.92 -6.95
CA ALA A 196 11.56 -7.32 -7.06
C ALA A 196 11.59 -6.02 -7.88
N ASN A 197 12.62 -5.17 -7.73
CA ASN A 197 12.77 -3.97 -8.55
C ASN A 197 12.97 -4.32 -10.03
N LEU A 198 13.80 -5.31 -10.34
CA LEU A 198 14.03 -5.77 -11.71
C LEU A 198 12.77 -6.36 -12.33
N LEU A 199 12.05 -7.17 -11.57
CA LEU A 199 10.82 -7.83 -12.00
C LEU A 199 9.71 -6.82 -12.32
N ILE A 200 9.48 -5.85 -11.42
CA ILE A 200 8.50 -4.78 -11.63
C ILE A 200 8.87 -3.92 -12.84
N ASN A 201 10.16 -3.62 -13.04
CA ASN A 201 10.61 -2.88 -14.22
C ASN A 201 10.35 -3.66 -15.52
N SER A 202 10.62 -4.98 -15.52
CA SER A 202 10.37 -5.85 -16.68
C SER A 202 8.89 -5.95 -17.01
N VAL A 203 8.04 -6.14 -16.00
CA VAL A 203 6.57 -6.18 -16.15
C VAL A 203 6.03 -4.85 -16.63
N SER A 204 6.52 -3.73 -16.07
CA SER A 204 6.14 -2.40 -16.54
C SER A 204 6.53 -2.17 -18.00
N TYR A 205 7.67 -2.69 -18.45
CA TYR A 205 8.09 -2.57 -19.84
C TYR A 205 7.22 -3.44 -20.76
N TYR A 206 6.98 -4.69 -20.37
CA TYR A 206 6.21 -5.65 -21.17
C TYR A 206 4.75 -5.24 -21.37
N TYR A 207 4.11 -4.69 -20.34
CA TYR A 207 2.70 -4.26 -20.37
C TYR A 207 2.50 -2.76 -20.60
N ASP A 208 3.56 -2.02 -20.94
CA ASP A 208 3.53 -0.56 -21.12
C ASP A 208 2.85 0.17 -19.95
N LEU A 209 3.22 -0.17 -18.72
CA LEU A 209 2.63 0.41 -17.51
C LEU A 209 3.21 1.78 -17.16
N ASP A 210 4.23 2.26 -17.90
CA ASP A 210 4.89 3.54 -17.66
C ASP A 210 5.23 3.81 -16.17
N MET A 211 5.74 2.80 -15.45
CA MET A 211 6.13 2.95 -14.04
C MET A 211 7.46 3.67 -13.91
N SER A 212 7.71 4.28 -12.75
CA SER A 212 9.01 4.86 -12.44
C SER A 212 10.11 3.79 -12.46
N VAL A 213 11.18 4.05 -13.20
CA VAL A 213 12.38 3.18 -13.23
C VAL A 213 13.33 3.45 -12.06
N ASN A 214 13.00 4.39 -11.17
CA ASN A 214 13.80 4.65 -9.98
C ASN A 214 13.93 3.37 -9.15
N TYR A 215 15.13 3.13 -8.62
CA TYR A 215 15.34 2.01 -7.70
C TYR A 215 14.70 2.34 -6.34
N VAL A 216 14.01 1.37 -5.75
CA VAL A 216 13.33 1.51 -4.45
C VAL A 216 13.95 0.51 -3.48
N ARG A 217 14.72 0.99 -2.50
CA ARG A 217 15.27 0.13 -1.44
C ARG A 217 14.25 -0.03 -0.31
N SER A 218 13.42 -1.06 -0.39
CA SER A 218 12.54 -1.45 0.72
C SER A 218 13.33 -1.70 2.00
N LYS A 219 12.79 -1.23 3.12
CA LYS A 219 13.45 -1.27 4.44
C LYS A 219 12.80 -2.33 5.32
N PRO A 220 13.58 -3.17 6.01
CA PRO A 220 13.06 -4.00 7.06
C PRO A 220 12.69 -3.11 8.26
N VAL A 221 11.50 -3.28 8.81
CA VAL A 221 11.05 -2.59 10.03
C VAL A 221 11.76 -3.19 11.25
N ALA A 222 12.48 -2.40 12.04
CA ALA A 222 13.26 -2.93 13.16
C ALA A 222 12.37 -3.41 14.33
N LEU A 223 11.28 -2.69 14.59
CA LEU A 223 10.23 -3.03 15.57
C LEU A 223 9.13 -3.89 14.93
N SER A 224 9.51 -4.78 14.00
CA SER A 224 8.54 -5.52 13.19
C SER A 224 7.55 -6.36 14.01
N ARG A 225 7.95 -6.87 15.19
CA ARG A 225 7.05 -7.58 16.10
C ARG A 225 5.92 -6.68 16.60
N ILE A 226 6.25 -5.44 16.97
CA ILE A 226 5.28 -4.45 17.44
C ILE A 226 4.42 -4.00 16.26
N TRP A 227 5.03 -3.77 15.10
CA TRP A 227 4.32 -3.47 13.87
C TRP A 227 3.30 -4.55 13.50
N GLY A 228 3.59 -5.83 13.75
CA GLY A 228 2.68 -6.94 13.45
C GLY A 228 1.29 -6.81 14.07
N TYR A 229 1.14 -6.15 15.22
CA TYR A 229 -0.16 -5.87 15.84
C TYR A 229 -1.05 -4.92 15.05
N THR A 230 -0.50 -4.23 14.04
CA THR A 230 -1.27 -3.36 13.13
C THR A 230 -1.95 -4.13 11.99
N HIS A 231 -1.61 -5.41 11.82
CA HIS A 231 -2.00 -6.24 10.68
C HIS A 231 -1.54 -5.71 9.30
N ILE A 232 -0.64 -4.73 9.28
CA ILE A 232 -0.04 -4.17 8.05
C ILE A 232 1.27 -4.90 7.76
N ALA A 233 1.32 -5.61 6.63
CA ALA A 233 2.53 -6.37 6.22
C ALA A 233 3.59 -5.49 5.53
N GLY A 234 3.16 -4.43 4.86
CA GLY A 234 4.01 -3.46 4.17
C GLY A 234 3.36 -2.07 4.15
N ALA A 235 4.18 -1.03 4.01
CA ALA A 235 3.68 0.34 3.83
C ALA A 235 4.65 1.21 3.03
N TYR A 236 4.13 1.88 2.01
CA TYR A 236 4.79 2.97 1.30
C TYR A 236 4.54 4.32 1.98
N ASP A 237 5.62 5.01 2.35
CA ASP A 237 5.61 6.37 2.87
C ASP A 237 5.88 7.38 1.74
N PRO A 238 4.84 8.08 1.25
CA PRO A 238 4.97 9.04 0.17
C PRO A 238 5.72 10.32 0.56
N LEU A 239 5.92 10.60 1.85
CA LEU A 239 6.71 11.77 2.29
C LEU A 239 8.21 11.54 2.13
N LEU A 240 8.64 10.28 2.19
CA LEU A 240 10.05 9.89 2.11
C LEU A 240 10.39 9.14 0.82
N GLY A 241 9.39 8.69 0.05
CA GLY A 241 9.63 7.78 -1.08
C GLY A 241 10.15 6.42 -0.60
N GLU A 242 9.71 5.98 0.59
CA GLU A 242 10.27 4.83 1.28
C GLU A 242 9.23 3.72 1.45
N THR A 243 9.58 2.48 1.11
CA THR A 243 8.76 1.30 1.37
C THR A 243 9.28 0.57 2.60
N ASN A 244 8.38 0.14 3.47
CA ASN A 244 8.68 -0.49 4.75
C ASN A 244 8.01 -1.85 4.80
N ILE A 245 8.76 -2.90 5.13
CA ILE A 245 8.27 -4.28 5.13
C ILE A 245 8.42 -4.87 6.52
N LYS A 246 7.35 -5.52 6.99
CA LYS A 246 7.36 -6.34 8.20
C LYS A 246 8.30 -7.55 7.99
N THR A 247 9.24 -7.75 8.90
CA THR A 247 10.26 -8.81 8.82
C THR A 247 10.37 -9.69 10.07
N ASP A 248 9.44 -9.60 11.03
CA ASP A 248 9.39 -10.48 12.22
C ASP A 248 9.24 -11.95 11.82
N TYR A 249 8.47 -12.19 10.77
CA TYR A 249 8.36 -13.47 10.06
C TYR A 249 8.25 -13.16 8.57
N ILE A 250 9.17 -13.71 7.78
CA ILE A 250 9.21 -13.60 6.32
C ILE A 250 8.79 -14.97 5.77
N ASP A 251 7.52 -15.09 5.38
CA ASP A 251 6.96 -16.32 4.85
C ASP A 251 7.08 -16.37 3.33
N VAL A 252 7.13 -17.56 2.76
CA VAL A 252 7.25 -17.72 1.30
C VAL A 252 5.92 -17.54 0.55
N LEU A 253 4.78 -17.46 1.25
CA LEU A 253 3.44 -17.39 0.63
C LEU A 253 3.03 -15.95 0.28
N HIS A 254 3.36 -14.98 1.13
CA HIS A 254 2.86 -13.60 1.02
C HIS A 254 3.99 -12.58 0.81
N PHE A 255 5.16 -12.78 1.43
CA PHE A 255 6.24 -11.79 1.39
C PHE A 255 6.62 -11.31 -0.02
N PRO A 256 6.79 -12.19 -1.04
CA PRO A 256 7.15 -11.71 -2.38
C PRO A 256 6.09 -10.79 -2.99
N VAL A 257 4.81 -11.12 -2.82
CA VAL A 257 3.70 -10.30 -3.32
C VAL A 257 3.64 -8.98 -2.56
N THR A 258 3.75 -8.99 -1.22
CA THR A 258 3.80 -7.76 -0.41
C THR A 258 4.97 -6.87 -0.81
N LEU A 259 6.16 -7.42 -1.01
CA LEU A 259 7.33 -6.65 -1.42
C LEU A 259 7.13 -5.99 -2.79
N CYS A 260 6.66 -6.75 -3.78
CA CYS A 260 6.35 -6.23 -5.11
C CYS A 260 5.23 -5.18 -5.07
N HIS A 261 4.23 -5.36 -4.22
CA HIS A 261 3.12 -4.43 -4.02
C HIS A 261 3.60 -3.07 -3.53
N GLU A 262 4.40 -3.03 -2.46
CA GLU A 262 4.93 -1.76 -1.94
C GLU A 262 5.85 -1.07 -2.96
N ILE A 263 6.66 -1.85 -3.69
CA ILE A 263 7.50 -1.32 -4.77
C ILE A 263 6.63 -0.75 -5.91
N ALA A 264 5.49 -1.36 -6.22
CA ALA A 264 4.55 -0.82 -7.22
C ALA A 264 3.97 0.53 -6.79
N HIS A 265 3.65 0.70 -5.49
CA HIS A 265 3.26 1.99 -4.93
C HIS A 265 4.33 3.06 -5.08
N ALA A 266 5.57 2.75 -4.68
CA ALA A 266 6.70 3.65 -4.83
C ALA A 266 7.01 3.99 -6.29
N LYS A 267 6.64 3.11 -7.23
CA LYS A 267 6.82 3.30 -8.66
C LYS A 267 5.62 3.92 -9.38
N GLY A 268 4.58 4.32 -8.64
CA GLY A 268 3.55 5.23 -9.11
C GLY A 268 2.20 4.60 -9.45
N TYR A 269 1.88 3.41 -8.92
CA TYR A 269 0.52 2.88 -8.92
C TYR A 269 -0.06 2.96 -7.50
N ALA A 270 -1.07 3.80 -7.28
CA ALA A 270 -1.58 4.07 -5.92
C ALA A 270 -2.81 3.26 -5.51
N ARG A 271 -3.59 2.73 -6.47
CA ARG A 271 -4.75 1.89 -6.12
C ARG A 271 -4.27 0.53 -5.63
N GLU A 272 -4.87 0.03 -4.56
CA GLU A 272 -4.49 -1.22 -3.91
C GLU A 272 -4.64 -2.42 -4.87
N SER A 273 -5.78 -2.51 -5.55
CA SER A 273 -6.02 -3.56 -6.55
C SER A 273 -5.06 -3.48 -7.74
N ASP A 274 -4.66 -2.28 -8.19
CA ASP A 274 -3.66 -2.12 -9.25
C ASP A 274 -2.28 -2.61 -8.76
N ALA A 275 -1.88 -2.23 -7.54
CA ALA A 275 -0.61 -2.65 -6.95
C ALA A 275 -0.55 -4.17 -6.70
N ASN A 276 -1.63 -4.78 -6.20
CA ASN A 276 -1.74 -6.23 -6.06
C ASN A 276 -1.73 -6.94 -7.41
N THR A 277 -2.44 -6.41 -8.41
CA THR A 277 -2.42 -6.95 -9.78
C THR A 277 -0.99 -6.99 -10.32
N ILE A 278 -0.28 -5.86 -10.23
CA ILE A 278 1.11 -5.76 -10.67
C ILE A 278 2.00 -6.71 -9.88
N ALA A 279 1.84 -6.80 -8.57
CA ALA A 279 2.65 -7.65 -7.71
C ALA A 279 2.48 -9.14 -8.02
N VAL A 280 1.24 -9.60 -8.14
CA VAL A 280 0.91 -11.00 -8.43
C VAL A 280 1.42 -11.40 -9.82
N ILE A 281 1.13 -10.58 -10.85
CA ILE A 281 1.60 -10.85 -12.22
C ILE A 281 3.13 -10.81 -12.28
N SER A 282 3.77 -9.90 -11.55
CA SER A 282 5.24 -9.88 -11.42
C SER A 282 5.73 -11.20 -10.85
N CYS A 283 5.20 -11.63 -9.71
CA CYS A 283 5.60 -12.85 -9.02
C CYS A 283 5.48 -14.10 -9.91
N ILE A 284 4.37 -14.30 -10.64
CA ILE A 284 4.21 -15.49 -11.51
C ILE A 284 5.15 -15.50 -12.71
N LEU A 285 5.60 -14.33 -13.17
CA LEU A 285 6.56 -14.18 -14.28
C LEU A 285 8.03 -14.23 -13.82
N SER A 286 8.27 -14.42 -12.52
CA SER A 286 9.63 -14.49 -11.97
C SER A 286 10.33 -15.81 -12.34
N ASP A 287 11.64 -15.72 -12.61
CA ASP A 287 12.50 -16.91 -12.74
C ASP A 287 12.73 -17.61 -11.39
N ARG A 288 12.39 -16.96 -10.26
CA ARG A 288 12.54 -17.53 -8.92
C ARG A 288 11.31 -18.29 -8.47
N ALA A 289 11.52 -19.52 -8.01
CA ALA A 289 10.45 -20.39 -7.52
C ALA A 289 9.71 -19.83 -6.30
N ASP A 290 10.40 -19.13 -5.39
CA ASP A 290 9.79 -18.55 -4.20
C ASP A 290 8.83 -17.40 -4.53
N PHE A 291 9.16 -16.59 -5.54
CA PHE A 291 8.25 -15.57 -6.08
C PHE A 291 7.07 -16.19 -6.84
N ARG A 292 7.32 -17.17 -7.72
CA ARG A 292 6.24 -17.85 -8.46
C ARG A 292 5.26 -18.53 -7.51
N TYR A 293 5.77 -19.19 -6.48
CA TYR A 293 4.94 -19.87 -5.50
C TYR A 293 3.98 -18.90 -4.82
N ALA A 294 4.48 -17.77 -4.31
CA ALA A 294 3.66 -16.72 -3.71
C ALA A 294 2.61 -16.15 -4.69
N GLY A 295 3.00 -15.87 -5.94
CA GLY A 295 2.10 -15.35 -6.96
C GLY A 295 0.97 -16.32 -7.29
N TYR A 296 1.28 -17.58 -7.58
CA TYR A 296 0.29 -18.60 -7.88
C TYR A 296 -0.58 -18.96 -6.67
N TYR A 297 -0.01 -19.01 -5.47
CA TYR A 297 -0.76 -19.17 -4.22
C TYR A 297 -1.79 -18.05 -4.07
N TYR A 298 -1.39 -16.80 -4.30
CA TYR A 298 -2.29 -15.64 -4.22
C TYR A 298 -3.44 -15.75 -5.24
N ILE A 299 -3.18 -16.12 -6.49
CA ILE A 299 -4.24 -16.35 -7.49
C ILE A 299 -5.18 -17.46 -7.02
N PHE A 300 -4.64 -18.60 -6.59
CA PHE A 300 -5.41 -19.76 -6.16
C PHE A 300 -6.36 -19.42 -5.00
N ILE A 301 -5.88 -18.77 -3.93
CA ILE A 301 -6.72 -18.46 -2.76
C ILE A 301 -7.81 -17.43 -3.08
N ASN A 302 -7.54 -16.47 -3.97
CA ASN A 302 -8.53 -15.47 -4.37
C ASN A 302 -9.61 -16.05 -5.29
N LEU A 303 -9.26 -17.01 -6.15
CA LEU A 303 -10.22 -17.65 -7.06
C LEU A 303 -11.03 -18.76 -6.38
N TYR A 304 -10.43 -19.53 -5.47
CA TYR A 304 -11.03 -20.78 -4.97
C TYR A 304 -12.46 -20.60 -4.45
N GLY A 305 -12.73 -19.55 -3.66
CA GLY A 305 -14.06 -19.23 -3.16
C GLY A 305 -15.04 -18.89 -4.29
N THR A 306 -14.64 -18.03 -5.23
CA THR A 306 -15.45 -17.64 -6.39
C THR A 306 -15.82 -18.85 -7.25
N VAL A 307 -14.86 -19.73 -7.56
CA VAL A 307 -15.10 -20.90 -8.42
C VAL A 307 -15.98 -21.93 -7.70
N ARG A 308 -15.80 -22.12 -6.39
CA ARG A 308 -16.67 -22.99 -5.58
C ARG A 308 -18.11 -22.50 -5.61
N ASP A 309 -18.33 -21.21 -5.36
CA ASP A 309 -19.67 -20.64 -5.32
C ASP A 309 -20.33 -20.69 -6.73
N TYR A 310 -19.55 -20.53 -7.80
CA TYR A 310 -20.03 -20.72 -9.18
C TYR A 310 -20.38 -22.20 -9.47
N ALA A 311 -19.54 -23.15 -9.03
CA ALA A 311 -19.82 -24.58 -9.16
C ALA A 311 -21.15 -24.96 -8.48
N GLU A 312 -21.35 -24.50 -7.25
CA GLU A 312 -22.58 -24.75 -6.48
C GLU A 312 -23.82 -24.20 -7.19
N HIS A 313 -23.73 -22.99 -7.76
CA HIS A 313 -24.82 -22.37 -8.51
C HIS A 313 -25.19 -23.17 -9.78
N GLU A 314 -24.20 -23.68 -10.50
CA GLU A 314 -24.40 -24.47 -11.73
C GLU A 314 -24.66 -25.96 -11.46
N GLY A 315 -24.67 -26.40 -10.20
CA GLY A 315 -24.83 -27.81 -9.83
C GLY A 315 -23.67 -28.70 -10.29
N ARG A 316 -22.45 -28.13 -10.34
CA ARG A 316 -21.20 -28.81 -10.70
C ARG A 316 -20.39 -29.17 -9.45
N GLU A 317 -19.49 -30.14 -9.60
CA GLU A 317 -18.55 -30.53 -8.56
C GLU A 317 -17.19 -29.88 -8.85
N LEU A 318 -16.68 -29.08 -7.91
CA LEU A 318 -15.32 -28.56 -7.98
C LEU A 318 -14.33 -29.62 -7.47
N PRO A 319 -13.18 -29.84 -8.14
CA PRO A 319 -12.14 -30.69 -7.59
C PRO A 319 -11.71 -30.23 -6.20
N GLU A 320 -11.60 -31.17 -5.26
CA GLU A 320 -11.14 -30.85 -3.89
C GLU A 320 -9.61 -30.75 -3.87
N TYR A 321 -9.07 -29.70 -4.50
CA TYR A 321 -7.63 -29.46 -4.66
C TYR A 321 -6.86 -29.54 -3.34
N THR A 322 -7.49 -29.12 -2.24
CA THR A 322 -6.89 -29.14 -0.90
C THR A 322 -6.74 -30.56 -0.34
N SER A 323 -7.51 -31.54 -0.83
CA SER A 323 -7.40 -32.96 -0.46
C SER A 323 -6.32 -33.72 -1.24
N TYR A 324 -5.75 -33.13 -2.30
CA TYR A 324 -4.68 -33.78 -3.07
C TYR A 324 -3.39 -33.90 -2.24
N PRO A 325 -2.67 -35.04 -2.30
CA PRO A 325 -1.46 -35.24 -1.52
C PRO A 325 -0.38 -34.17 -1.72
N ALA A 326 -0.26 -33.60 -2.93
CA ALA A 326 0.71 -32.55 -3.23
C ALA A 326 0.42 -31.25 -2.45
N PHE A 327 -0.84 -30.98 -2.10
CA PHE A 327 -1.23 -29.80 -1.33
C PHE A 327 -0.78 -29.86 0.13
N GLU A 328 -0.35 -31.04 0.63
CA GLU A 328 0.16 -31.17 1.99
C GLU A 328 1.40 -30.29 2.26
N MET A 329 2.24 -30.05 1.24
CA MET A 329 3.39 -29.12 1.37
C MET A 329 2.90 -27.68 1.59
N VAL A 330 1.89 -27.27 0.81
CA VAL A 330 1.27 -25.94 0.92
C VAL A 330 0.59 -25.77 2.29
N ARG A 331 -0.13 -26.81 2.74
CA ARG A 331 -0.77 -26.83 4.06
C ARG A 331 0.24 -26.59 5.19
N ARG A 332 1.43 -27.18 5.14
CA ARG A 332 2.48 -26.95 6.15
C ARG A 332 2.95 -25.50 6.15
N ASP A 333 3.15 -24.90 4.99
CA ASP A 333 3.53 -23.49 4.88
C ASP A 333 2.42 -22.57 5.41
N MET A 334 1.15 -22.87 5.12
CA MET A 334 -0.01 -22.14 5.64
C MET A 334 -0.12 -22.24 7.16
N ILE A 335 0.10 -23.43 7.74
CA ILE A 335 0.11 -23.62 9.19
C ILE A 335 1.26 -22.81 9.81
N ALA A 336 2.46 -22.86 9.24
CA ALA A 336 3.60 -22.09 9.72
C ALA A 336 3.33 -20.58 9.68
N PHE A 337 2.69 -20.09 8.62
CA PHE A 337 2.24 -18.71 8.52
C PHE A 337 1.24 -18.35 9.63
N ASN A 338 0.17 -19.14 9.77
CA ASN A 338 -0.88 -18.91 10.76
C ASN A 338 -0.33 -18.95 12.21
N ASP A 339 0.51 -19.92 12.55
CA ASP A 339 1.12 -20.02 13.87
C ASP A 339 1.98 -18.79 14.22
N ASN A 340 2.69 -18.23 13.22
CA ASN A 340 3.45 -17.00 13.37
C ASN A 340 2.58 -15.74 13.31
N TYR A 341 1.33 -15.82 12.87
CA TYR A 341 0.41 -14.68 12.84
C TYR A 341 -0.47 -14.60 14.09
N HIS A 342 -0.83 -15.76 14.66
CA HIS A 342 -1.76 -15.90 15.78
C HIS A 342 -1.33 -15.13 17.04
N ILE A 343 -0.03 -14.90 17.19
CA ILE A 343 0.61 -14.07 18.23
C ILE A 343 0.14 -12.60 18.23
N TYR A 344 -0.35 -12.10 17.10
CA TYR A 344 -0.82 -10.72 16.94
C TYR A 344 -2.33 -10.61 17.15
N GLU A 345 -3.05 -11.73 17.22
CA GLU A 345 -4.52 -11.77 17.35
C GLU A 345 -4.98 -11.98 18.80
N THR A 346 -4.05 -12.13 19.74
CA THR A 346 -4.39 -12.48 21.12
C THR A 346 -4.25 -11.29 22.06
N GLY A 347 -5.40 -10.83 22.58
CA GLY A 347 -5.50 -9.98 23.75
C GLY A 347 -6.00 -8.57 23.46
N VAL A 348 -6.63 -7.96 24.47
CA VAL A 348 -7.36 -6.68 24.33
C VAL A 348 -6.54 -5.54 23.72
N ILE A 349 -5.23 -5.48 24.01
CA ILE A 349 -4.37 -4.43 23.45
C ILE A 349 -4.10 -4.69 21.96
N ALA A 350 -3.97 -5.96 21.57
CA ALA A 350 -3.78 -6.34 20.17
C ALA A 350 -5.02 -5.98 19.35
N ASP A 351 -6.20 -6.38 19.82
CA ASP A 351 -7.49 -6.07 19.18
C ASP A 351 -7.67 -4.56 18.99
N LEU A 352 -7.36 -3.77 20.02
CA LEU A 352 -7.45 -2.30 19.95
C LEU A 352 -6.49 -1.68 18.93
N ILE A 353 -5.26 -2.20 18.82
CA ILE A 353 -4.28 -1.71 17.84
C ILE A 353 -4.72 -2.09 16.43
N ALA A 354 -5.20 -3.32 16.25
CA ALA A 354 -5.70 -3.82 14.98
C ALA A 354 -6.89 -3.00 14.47
N GLU A 355 -7.92 -2.81 15.30
CA GLU A 355 -9.12 -2.03 14.99
C GLU A 355 -8.77 -0.57 14.64
N PHE A 356 -7.92 0.07 15.45
CA PHE A 356 -7.49 1.44 15.16
C PHE A 356 -6.69 1.55 13.85
N SER A 357 -5.85 0.56 13.57
CA SER A 357 -5.06 0.48 12.34
C SER A 357 -5.95 0.33 11.11
N GLU A 358 -6.92 -0.59 11.19
CA GLU A 358 -7.91 -0.84 10.14
C GLU A 358 -8.77 0.40 9.88
N ASP A 359 -9.32 1.03 10.92
CA ASP A 359 -10.09 2.27 10.80
C ASP A 359 -9.28 3.39 10.15
N ALA A 360 -8.02 3.56 10.56
CA ALA A 360 -7.14 4.58 10.01
C ALA A 360 -6.81 4.31 8.52
N ASN A 361 -6.57 3.04 8.16
CA ASN A 361 -6.30 2.65 6.77
C ASN A 361 -7.55 2.83 5.90
N ASN A 362 -8.71 2.36 6.36
CA ASN A 362 -9.98 2.53 5.66
C ASN A 362 -10.29 4.01 5.43
N ALA A 363 -10.15 4.86 6.44
CA ALA A 363 -10.34 6.29 6.29
C ALA A 363 -9.37 6.92 5.27
N PHE A 364 -8.12 6.47 5.23
CA PHE A 364 -7.13 6.92 4.24
C PHE A 364 -7.51 6.49 2.82
N LEU A 365 -7.91 5.24 2.62
CA LEU A 365 -8.29 4.66 1.32
C LEU A 365 -9.56 5.31 0.78
N GLU A 366 -10.59 5.45 1.62
CA GLU A 366 -11.84 6.12 1.26
C GLU A 366 -11.62 7.60 0.92
N ALA A 367 -10.81 8.31 1.72
CA ALA A 367 -10.41 9.67 1.39
C ALA A 367 -9.68 9.74 0.04
N ASN A 368 -9.06 8.64 -0.40
CA ASN A 368 -8.41 8.49 -1.69
C ASN A 368 -9.29 7.98 -2.85
N GLY A 369 -10.57 7.71 -2.60
CA GLY A 369 -11.52 7.24 -3.60
C GLY A 369 -11.48 5.73 -3.84
N GLN A 370 -10.98 4.97 -2.87
CA GLN A 370 -11.10 3.51 -2.79
C GLN A 370 -12.31 3.19 -1.89
N GLU A 371 -13.51 3.17 -2.48
CA GLU A 371 -14.74 2.83 -1.74
C GLU A 371 -14.68 1.37 -1.26
N GLY A 372 -14.96 1.13 0.03
CA GLY A 372 -14.82 -0.19 0.66
C GLY A 372 -13.51 -0.41 1.43
N GLY A 373 -12.59 0.57 1.44
CA GLY A 373 -11.40 0.50 2.28
C GLY A 373 -10.50 -0.70 1.93
N THR A 374 -10.17 -1.54 2.91
CA THR A 374 -9.35 -2.75 2.76
C THR A 374 -9.96 -3.80 1.81
N ASP A 375 -11.26 -3.76 1.54
CA ASP A 375 -11.87 -4.64 0.52
C ASP A 375 -11.33 -4.36 -0.89
N THR A 376 -10.79 -3.16 -1.13
CA THR A 376 -10.19 -2.77 -2.42
C THR A 376 -8.84 -3.41 -2.72
N TYR A 377 -8.26 -4.15 -1.76
CA TYR A 377 -7.04 -4.92 -1.98
C TYR A 377 -7.30 -6.13 -2.90
N VAL A 378 -8.53 -6.63 -2.95
CA VAL A 378 -8.85 -7.82 -3.74
C VAL A 378 -8.72 -7.50 -5.24
N VAL A 379 -7.86 -8.26 -5.92
CA VAL A 379 -7.82 -8.26 -7.39
C VAL A 379 -9.10 -8.93 -7.88
N PRO A 380 -9.88 -8.28 -8.76
CA PRO A 380 -11.11 -8.87 -9.28
C PRO A 380 -10.86 -10.25 -9.90
N SER A 381 -11.65 -11.27 -9.51
CA SER A 381 -11.47 -12.65 -9.98
C SER A 381 -11.47 -12.77 -11.50
N ASN A 382 -12.31 -11.98 -12.18
CA ASN A 382 -12.37 -11.94 -13.64
C ASN A 382 -11.04 -11.51 -14.28
N PHE A 383 -10.25 -10.63 -13.63
CA PHE A 383 -8.94 -10.26 -14.16
C PHE A 383 -8.02 -11.48 -14.33
N TYR A 384 -8.01 -12.41 -13.36
CA TYR A 384 -7.17 -13.60 -13.48
C TYR A 384 -7.62 -14.52 -14.62
N VAL A 385 -8.94 -14.63 -14.84
CA VAL A 385 -9.52 -15.44 -15.92
C VAL A 385 -9.24 -14.79 -17.28
N ASP A 386 -9.54 -13.49 -17.41
CA ASP A 386 -9.19 -12.67 -18.58
C ASP A 386 -7.69 -12.82 -18.93
N TYR A 387 -6.81 -12.70 -17.93
CA TYR A 387 -5.36 -12.86 -18.11
C TYR A 387 -4.98 -14.27 -18.56
N PHE A 388 -5.53 -15.31 -17.93
CA PHE A 388 -5.25 -16.69 -18.30
C PHE A 388 -5.69 -16.99 -19.74
N CYS A 389 -6.93 -16.65 -20.10
CA CYS A 389 -7.48 -16.89 -21.43
C CYS A 389 -6.70 -16.10 -22.51
N GLU A 390 -6.42 -14.81 -22.29
CA GLU A 390 -5.74 -13.97 -23.30
C GLU A 390 -4.24 -14.28 -23.42
N ARG A 391 -3.55 -14.52 -22.30
CA ARG A 391 -2.08 -14.52 -22.25
C ARG A 391 -1.42 -15.87 -22.05
N ILE A 392 -2.15 -16.87 -21.56
CA ILE A 392 -1.59 -18.19 -21.23
C ILE A 392 -2.18 -19.25 -22.15
N GLN A 393 -3.50 -19.34 -22.23
CA GLN A 393 -4.18 -20.37 -23.02
C GLN A 393 -3.97 -20.19 -24.53
N VAL A 394 -3.93 -18.95 -25.03
CA VAL A 394 -3.65 -18.67 -26.45
C VAL A 394 -2.21 -19.03 -26.81
N THR A 395 -1.24 -18.68 -25.96
CA THR A 395 0.18 -18.98 -26.22
C THR A 395 0.46 -20.49 -26.23
N ASP A 396 -0.16 -21.25 -25.34
CA ASP A 396 -0.02 -22.72 -25.31
C ASP A 396 -0.59 -23.39 -26.58
N ASN A 397 -1.55 -22.76 -27.26
CA ASN A 397 -2.11 -23.24 -28.52
C ASN A 397 -1.27 -22.85 -29.75
N GLU A 398 -0.47 -21.78 -29.70
CA GLU A 398 0.42 -21.38 -30.80
C GLU A 398 1.77 -22.14 -30.78
N ASP A 399 2.23 -22.57 -29.60
CA ASP A 399 3.48 -23.32 -29.43
C ASP A 399 3.35 -24.86 -29.54
N ASN A 400 2.16 -25.37 -29.90
CA ASN A 400 1.91 -26.81 -30.10
C ASN A 400 1.59 -27.14 -31.58
N PRO A 401 2.62 -27.31 -32.45
CA PRO A 401 2.43 -27.62 -33.87
C PRO A 401 1.95 -29.05 -34.18
#